data_AF-A0A7Y5A2C7-F1
#
_entry.id   AF-A0A7Y5A2C7-F1
#
_cell.length_a   1.000
_cell.length_b   1.000
_cell.length_c   1.000
_cell.angle_alpha   90.00
_cell.angle_beta   90.00
_cell.angle_gamma   90.00
#
_symmetry.space_group_name_H-M   'P 1'
#
loop_
_entity.id
_entity.type
_entity.pdbx_description
1 polymer ?
#
loop_
_entity_poly.entity_id
_entity_poly.type
_entity_poly.pdbx_seq_one_letter_code
_entity_poly.pdbx_strand_id
1 'polypeptide(L)' 'MEFEVNKLADLENVVTEMLILANQVKIFALYGAMGAGKTTLIKQFCKRMAVTDEVNSPTFSIV' A
#
# COMPACT_ATOMS: atom_id res chain seq x y z
N MET A 1 -0.55 -13.76 -8.07
CA MET A 1 -1.88 -13.17 -7.84
C MET A 1 -1.94 -11.88 -8.63
N GLU A 2 -3.05 -11.62 -9.30
CA GLU A 2 -3.28 -10.39 -10.07
C GLU A 2 -4.59 -9.77 -9.59
N PHE A 3 -4.61 -8.44 -9.48
CA PHE A 3 -5.77 -7.66 -9.07
C PHE A 3 -6.00 -6.55 -10.07
N GLU A 4 -7.26 -6.32 -10.43
CA GLU A 4 -7.67 -5.16 -11.22
C GLU A 4 -8.36 -4.15 -10.30
N VAL A 5 -7.89 -2.90 -10.32
CA VAL A 5 -8.37 -1.84 -9.42
C VAL A 5 -8.86 -0.69 -10.29
N ASN A 6 -10.17 -0.46 -10.28
CA ASN A 6 -10.80 0.59 -11.08
C ASN A 6 -11.21 1.80 -10.21
N LYS A 7 -11.36 1.62 -8.90
CA LYS A 7 -11.67 2.67 -7.93
C LYS A 7 -10.97 2.44 -6.60
N LEU A 8 -10.86 3.50 -5.78
CA LEU A 8 -10.19 3.44 -4.48
C LEU A 8 -10.77 2.40 -3.51
N ALA A 9 -12.07 2.09 -3.62
CA ALA A 9 -12.70 1.07 -2.79
C ALA A 9 -12.17 -0.35 -3.09
N ASP A 10 -11.71 -0.60 -4.32
CA ASP A 10 -11.20 -1.93 -4.70
C ASP A 10 -9.84 -2.22 -4.03
N LEU A 11 -9.12 -1.19 -3.57
CA LEU A 11 -7.86 -1.33 -2.85
C LEU A 11 -8.04 -2.06 -1.50
N GLU A 12 -9.25 -2.08 -0.94
CA GLU A 12 -9.52 -2.76 0.33
C GLU A 12 -9.26 -4.27 0.22
N ASN A 13 -9.62 -4.88 -0.91
CA ASN A 13 -9.37 -6.30 -1.17
C ASN A 13 -7.88 -6.58 -1.31
N VAL A 14 -7.16 -5.74 -2.06
CA VAL A 14 -5.70 -5.86 -2.26
C VAL A 14 -4.97 -5.75 -0.91
N VAL A 15 -5.35 -4.76 -0.09
CA VAL A 15 -4.74 -4.53 1.22
C VAL A 15 -5.02 -5.68 2.19
N THR A 16 -6.22 -6.25 2.15
CA THR A 16 -6.58 -7.40 3.00
C THR A 16 -5.69 -8.60 2.69
N GLU A 17 -5.50 -8.91 1.41
CA GLU A 17 -4.59 -9.99 0.98
C GLU A 17 -3.13 -9.69 1.36
N MET A 18 -2.67 -8.44 1.17
CA MET A 18 -1.33 -8.03 1.62
C MET A 18 -1.13 -8.20 3.13
N LEU A 19 -2.15 -7.94 3.95
CA LEU A 19 -2.06 -8.13 5.41
C LEU A 19 -1.98 -9.60 5.82
N ILE A 20 -2.70 -10.48 5.11
CA ILE A 20 -2.59 -11.93 5.33
C ILE A 20 -1.15 -12.37 5.02
N LEU A 21 -0.58 -11.92 3.90
CA LEU A 21 0.81 -12.18 3.53
C LEU A 21 1.79 -11.60 4.54
N ALA A 22 1.47 -10.44 5.14
CA ALA A 22 2.32 -9.76 6.13
C ALA A 22 2.53 -10.57 7.42
N ASN A 23 1.71 -11.60 7.66
CA ASN A 23 1.93 -12.53 8.77
C ASN A 23 3.16 -13.41 8.55
N GLN A 24 3.50 -13.74 7.31
CA GLN A 24 4.62 -14.62 6.95
C GLN A 24 5.82 -13.83 6.40
N VAL A 25 5.58 -12.75 5.67
CA VAL A 25 6.61 -11.94 5.01
C VAL A 25 6.53 -10.50 5.53
N LYS A 26 7.64 -9.99 6.09
CA LYS A 26 7.67 -8.64 6.70
C LYS A 26 8.14 -7.54 5.74
N ILE A 27 8.73 -7.90 4.62
CA ILE A 27 9.34 -6.95 3.67
C ILE A 27 8.59 -7.01 2.34
N PHE A 28 8.06 -5.87 1.92
CA PHE A 28 7.40 -5.69 0.64
C PHE A 28 8.16 -4.68 -0.21
N ALA A 29 8.41 -5.00 -1.48
CA ALA A 29 8.97 -4.08 -2.46
C ALA A 29 7.88 -3.67 -3.46
N LEU A 30 7.62 -2.37 -3.57
CA LEU A 30 6.59 -1.81 -4.44
C LEU A 30 7.24 -1.18 -5.68
N TYR A 31 6.99 -1.75 -6.85
CA TYR A 31 7.53 -1.29 -8.12
C TYR A 31 6.44 -0.64 -8.99
N GLY A 32 6.84 0.36 -9.77
CA GLY A 32 5.95 1.05 -10.70
C GLY A 32 6.39 2.50 -10.95
N ALA A 33 5.90 3.10 -12.03
CA ALA A 33 6.21 4.48 -12.40
C ALA A 33 5.70 5.51 -11.36
N MET A 34 6.19 6.74 -11.44
CA MET A 34 5.59 7.86 -10.71
C MET A 34 4.12 8.01 -11.14
N GLY A 35 3.21 8.23 -10.19
CA GLY A 35 1.77 8.30 -10.47
C GLY A 35 1.06 6.94 -10.57
N ALA A 36 1.76 5.81 -10.55
CA ALA A 36 1.15 4.47 -10.60
C ALA A 36 0.34 4.08 -9.33
N GLY A 37 0.18 4.98 -8.36
CA GLY A 37 -0.61 4.72 -7.15
C GLY A 37 0.11 4.04 -5.98
N LYS A 38 1.44 3.87 -6.03
CA LYS A 38 2.22 3.21 -4.95
C LYS A 38 1.97 3.80 -3.56
N THR A 39 2.09 5.13 -3.42
CA THR A 39 1.85 5.82 -2.14
C THR A 39 0.39 5.70 -1.70
N THR A 40 -0.56 5.68 -2.64
CA THR A 40 -1.98 5.47 -2.37
C THR A 40 -2.24 4.08 -1.79
N LEU A 41 -1.60 3.05 -2.33
CA LEU A 41 -1.68 1.69 -1.81
C LEU A 41 -1.10 1.60 -0.39
N ILE A 42 0.05 2.22 -0.14
CA ILE A 42 0.66 2.27 1.21
C ILE A 42 -0.28 2.96 2.20
N LYS A 43 -0.89 4.11 1.83
CA LYS A 43 -1.86 4.81 2.67
C LYS A 43 -3.02 3.92 3.10
N GLN A 44 -3.61 3.17 2.15
CA GLN A 44 -4.72 2.25 2.47
C GLN A 44 -4.25 1.08 3.34
N PHE A 45 -3.04 0.55 3.10
CA PHE A 45 -2.45 -0.51 3.91
C PHE A 45 -2.26 -0.06 5.38
N CYS A 46 -1.64 1.09 5.61
CA CYS A 46 -1.45 1.66 6.95
C CYS A 46 -2.80 1.98 7.62
N LYS A 47 -3.77 2.52 6.88
CA LYS A 47 -5.11 2.77 7.39
C LYS A 47 -5.77 1.49 7.91
N ARG A 48 -5.62 0.37 7.19
CA ARG A 48 -6.17 -0.94 7.60
C ARG A 48 -5.46 -1.53 8.82
N MET A 49 -4.20 -1.15 9.05
CA MET A 49 -3.44 -1.43 10.27
C MET A 49 -3.74 -0.47 11.43
N ALA A 50 -4.75 0.41 11.29
CA ALA A 50 -5.11 1.42 12.27
C ALA A 50 -4.00 2.45 12.59
N VAL A 51 -3.09 2.70 11.64
CA VAL A 51 -2.14 3.82 11.74
C VAL A 51 -2.92 5.13 11.65
N THR A 52 -2.76 5.99 12.66
CA THR A 52 -3.43 7.29 12.75
C THR A 52 -2.60 8.45 12.20
N ASP A 53 -1.30 8.26 12.05
CA ASP A 53 -0.38 9.28 11.57
C ASP A 53 -0.49 9.49 10.05
N GLU A 54 -0.05 10.67 9.61
CA GLU A 54 -0.06 11.01 8.19
C GLU A 54 1.03 10.22 7.43
N VAL A 55 0.59 9.38 6.50
CA VAL A 55 1.49 8.58 5.65
C VAL A 55 1.79 9.35 4.37
N ASN A 56 3.01 9.88 4.23
CA ASN A 56 3.42 10.63 3.05
C ASN A 56 4.55 9.93 2.27
N SER A 57 4.77 10.37 1.02
CA SER A 57 5.85 9.80 0.20
C SER A 57 7.21 10.18 0.78
N PRO A 58 8.09 9.23 1.12
CA PRO A 58 9.38 9.53 1.71
C PRO A 58 10.43 9.97 0.67
N THR A 59 10.02 10.25 -0.58
CA THR A 59 10.90 10.60 -1.70
C THR A 59 11.88 11.72 -1.36
N PHE A 60 11.44 12.72 -0.59
CA PHE A 60 12.29 13.84 -0.15
C PHE A 60 12.85 13.67 1.26
N SER A 61 12.40 12.66 2.02
CA SER A 61 12.84 12.40 3.40
C SER A 61 14.00 11.41 3.49
N ILE A 62 14.31 10.68 2.40
CA ILE A 62 15.42 9.71 2.31
C ILE A 62 16.63 10.31 1.56
N VAL A 63 16.54 11.55 1.07
CA VAL A 63 17.69 12.26 0.46
C VAL A 63 18.64 12.74 1.53
#